data_AF-A0A351K040-F1
#
_entry.id   AF-A0A351K040-F1
#
_cell.length_a   1.000
_cell.length_b   1.000
_cell.length_c   1.000
_cell.angle_alpha   90.00
_cell.angle_beta   90.00
_cell.angle_gamma   90.00
#
_symmetry.space_group_name_H-M   'P 1'
#
loop_
_entity.id
_entity.type
_entity.pdbx_description
1 polymer ?
#
loop_
_entity_poly.entity_id
_entity_poly.type
_entity_poly.pdbx_seq_one_letter_code
_entity_poly.pdbx_strand_id
1 'polypeptide(L)'
;MGEMENMVVSAALLVVILLLFLVVYENSTLLRGIGGRLRRIVKRRKKDDVGDEEDPGMVSIAAEENTVDDEPTQPDPLETALERIGRLEEAMAKVSEDTQGISEDMKDVVGALRISIDGLISRLDQVDGAMADIHLTVGPLPQNVQDATVSIEEVSNRLQAISSDLQRTLGYAIQKMFKCQSCGSQGLVASQILCSKCGNESWWGWWPRNEDRVENEVESEGTPVEEIGG
;
A
#
# COMPACT_ATOMS: atom_id res chain seq x y z
N MET A 1 -31.64 8.91 7.57
CA MET A 1 -30.80 9.67 6.62
C MET A 1 -29.40 9.95 7.18
N GLY A 2 -29.23 10.34 8.45
CA GLY A 2 -27.91 10.68 9.00
C GLY A 2 -26.89 9.55 9.21
N GLU A 3 -27.30 8.27 9.25
CA GLU A 3 -26.35 7.17 9.46
C GLU A 3 -25.50 6.84 8.23
N MET A 4 -26.04 7.01 7.02
CA MET A 4 -25.28 6.79 5.78
C MET A 4 -24.27 7.91 5.53
N GLU A 5 -24.59 9.15 5.89
CA GLU A 5 -23.67 10.29 5.76
C GLU A 5 -22.45 10.14 6.69
N ASN A 6 -22.66 9.65 7.92
CA ASN A 6 -21.57 9.39 8.85
C ASN A 6 -20.64 8.25 8.39
N MET A 7 -21.16 7.21 7.74
CA MET A 7 -20.35 6.14 7.16
C MET A 7 -19.48 6.64 6.00
N VAL A 8 -20.04 7.47 5.12
CA VAL A 8 -19.31 8.02 3.96
C VAL A 8 -18.21 8.98 4.42
N VAL A 9 -18.49 9.84 5.41
CA VAL A 9 -17.50 10.75 5.99
C VAL A 9 -16.39 9.96 6.70
N SER A 10 -16.73 8.90 7.43
CA SER A 10 -15.73 8.03 8.08
C SER A 10 -14.83 7.32 7.07
N ALA A 11 -15.39 6.84 5.96
CA ALA A 11 -14.61 6.19 4.91
C ALA A 11 -13.67 7.17 4.21
N ALA A 12 -14.15 8.38 3.88
CA ALA A 12 -13.33 9.43 3.28
C ALA A 12 -12.16 9.84 4.18
N LEU A 13 -12.40 9.94 5.49
CA LEU A 13 -11.38 10.32 6.47
C LEU A 13 -10.29 9.24 6.61
N LEU A 14 -10.65 7.96 6.55
CA LEU A 14 -9.68 6.85 6.53
C LEU A 14 -8.80 6.87 5.27
N VAL A 15 -9.38 7.17 4.11
CA VAL A 15 -8.62 7.27 2.85
C VAL A 15 -7.60 8.41 2.92
N VAL A 16 -7.99 9.57 3.45
CA VAL A 16 -7.08 10.71 3.62
C VAL A 16 -5.94 10.37 4.59
N ILE A 17 -6.24 9.68 5.70
CA ILE A 17 -5.21 9.23 6.65
C ILE A 17 -4.22 8.26 5.99
N LEU A 18 -4.70 7.29 5.22
CA LEU A 18 -3.84 6.33 4.51
C LEU A 18 -2.91 7.01 3.48
N LEU A 19 -3.42 8.01 2.75
CA LEU A 19 -2.62 8.79 1.81
C LEU A 19 -1.52 9.58 2.53
N LEU A 20 -1.84 10.20 3.67
CA LEU A 20 -0.82 10.89 4.48
C LEU A 20 0.25 9.91 5.00
N PHE A 21 -0.14 8.72 5.43
CA PHE A 21 0.81 7.69 5.85
C PHE A 21 1.73 7.25 4.70
N LEU A 22 1.22 7.09 3.49
CA LEU A 22 2.03 6.74 2.32
C LEU A 22 3.03 7.86 1.98
N VAL A 23 2.59 9.12 1.99
CA VAL A 23 3.47 10.28 1.74
C VAL A 23 4.55 10.40 2.82
N VAL A 24 4.21 10.18 4.09
CA VAL A 24 5.19 10.18 5.19
C VAL A 24 6.15 8.99 5.06
N TYR A 25 5.65 7.82 4.67
CA TYR A 25 6.45 6.61 4.50
C TYR A 25 7.45 6.75 3.33
N GLU A 26 7.03 7.25 2.18
CA GLU A 26 7.92 7.55 1.05
C GLU A 26 8.98 8.60 1.42
N ASN A 27 8.59 9.68 2.10
CA ASN A 27 9.55 10.69 2.53
C ASN A 27 10.53 10.15 3.58
N SER A 28 10.10 9.26 4.47
CA SER A 28 10.96 8.65 5.49
C SER A 28 11.99 7.67 4.91
N THR A 29 11.66 6.98 3.81
CA THR A 29 12.61 6.10 3.09
C THR A 29 13.63 6.92 2.29
N LEU A 30 13.22 8.04 1.70
CA LEU A 30 14.12 9.01 1.05
C LEU A 30 15.11 9.67 2.03
N LEU A 31 14.64 10.08 3.21
CA LEU A 31 15.49 10.68 4.26
C LEU A 31 16.55 9.69 4.80
N ARG A 32 16.23 8.39 4.86
CA ARG A 32 17.19 7.34 5.24
C ARG A 32 18.32 7.16 4.20
N GLY A 33 18.02 7.37 2.92
CA GLY A 33 19.01 7.28 1.83
C GLY A 33 20.00 8.45 1.80
N ILE A 34 19.54 9.67 2.12
CA ILE A 34 20.36 10.89 2.08
C ILE A 34 21.27 10.98 3.32
N GLY A 35 20.79 10.56 4.50
CA GLY A 35 21.59 10.53 5.73
C GLY A 35 22.82 9.63 5.67
N GLY A 36 22.77 8.54 4.91
CA GLY A 36 23.90 7.62 4.69
C GLY A 36 25.00 8.18 3.77
N ARG A 37 24.66 9.09 2.85
CA ARG A 37 25.62 9.74 1.95
C ARG A 37 26.30 10.95 2.61
N LEU A 38 25.56 11.76 3.39
CA LEU A 38 26.14 12.88 4.16
C LEU A 38 27.15 12.42 5.22
N ARG A 39 26.91 11.26 5.87
CA ARG A 39 27.86 10.69 6.85
C ARG A 39 29.21 10.30 6.23
N ARG A 40 29.27 9.99 4.93
CA ARG A 40 30.53 9.69 4.23
C ARG A 40 31.32 10.95 3.85
N ILE A 41 30.64 12.05 3.56
CA ILE A 41 31.29 13.32 3.21
C ILE A 41 31.91 13.98 4.44
N VAL A 42 31.22 13.94 5.59
CA VAL A 42 31.77 14.48 6.87
C VAL A 42 32.98 13.68 7.37
N LYS A 43 33.04 12.37 7.09
CA LYS A 43 34.17 11.52 7.50
C LYS A 43 35.44 11.74 6.67
N ARG A 44 35.34 12.30 5.46
CA ARG A 44 36.53 12.62 4.64
C ARG A 44 37.19 13.92 5.11
N ARG A 45 36.42 14.99 5.36
CA ARG A 45 36.98 16.24 5.91
C ARG A 45 37.70 16.07 7.25
N LYS A 46 37.22 15.19 8.12
CA LYS A 46 37.85 14.99 9.45
C LYS A 46 39.17 14.21 9.38
N LYS A 47 39.51 13.60 8.24
CA LYS A 47 40.78 12.87 8.07
C LYS A 47 41.89 13.79 7.56
N ASP A 48 41.55 14.95 7.00
CA ASP A 48 42.50 15.91 6.45
C ASP A 48 42.94 16.96 7.49
N ASP A 49 42.29 17.00 8.68
CA ASP A 49 42.61 17.88 9.80
C ASP A 49 43.43 17.20 10.93
N VAL A 50 43.76 15.91 10.79
CA VAL A 50 44.69 15.24 11.74
C VAL A 50 46.09 15.44 11.21
N GLY A 51 46.64 16.61 11.55
CA GLY A 51 48.03 16.97 11.28
C GLY A 51 48.99 15.97 11.91
N ASP A 52 50.04 15.66 11.15
CA ASP A 52 51.26 15.07 11.64
C ASP A 52 51.93 16.06 12.61
N GLU A 53 51.67 15.90 13.91
CA GLU A 53 52.53 16.42 14.98
C GLU A 53 53.83 15.60 14.96
N GLU A 54 54.82 16.07 14.20
CA GLU A 54 56.20 15.62 14.36
C GLU A 54 56.86 16.33 15.55
N ASP A 55 57.34 15.48 16.44
CA ASP A 55 58.05 15.66 17.70
C ASP A 55 59.37 16.46 17.51
N PRO A 56 59.65 17.53 18.30
CA PRO A 56 60.92 18.24 18.22
C PRO A 56 62.04 17.44 18.92
N GLY A 57 62.87 16.80 18.11
CA GLY A 57 64.09 16.12 18.54
C GLY A 57 65.14 17.07 19.16
N MET A 58 65.43 16.78 20.43
CA MET A 58 66.69 16.97 21.17
C MET A 58 67.81 17.87 20.61
N VAL A 59 68.04 18.97 21.34
CA VAL A 59 69.31 19.46 21.92
C VAL A 59 70.63 18.92 21.33
N SER A 60 71.45 19.85 20.82
CA SER A 60 72.89 19.86 21.07
C SER A 60 73.38 21.30 21.15
N ILE A 61 73.65 21.73 22.37
CA ILE A 61 74.33 22.99 22.69
C ILE A 61 75.83 22.72 22.50
N ALA A 62 76.43 23.34 21.49
CA ALA A 62 77.86 23.59 21.44
C ALA A 62 78.03 25.11 21.49
N ALA A 63 78.61 25.57 22.59
CA ALA A 63 79.06 26.94 22.75
C ALA A 63 80.24 27.17 21.81
N GLU A 64 80.15 28.17 20.95
CA GLU A 64 81.34 28.84 20.44
C GLU A 64 81.09 30.35 20.44
N GLU A 65 82.01 30.98 21.15
CA GLU A 65 82.14 32.39 21.45
C GLU A 65 82.61 33.11 20.19
N ASN A 66 81.86 34.11 19.71
CA ASN A 66 82.51 35.21 18.99
C ASN A 66 81.65 36.48 18.97
N THR A 67 82.23 37.51 19.56
CA THR A 67 81.83 38.91 19.54
C THR A 67 82.11 39.51 18.17
N VAL A 68 81.09 40.04 17.48
CA VAL A 68 81.26 41.16 16.53
C VAL A 68 79.98 41.99 16.55
N ASP A 69 80.14 43.25 16.92
CA ASP A 69 79.16 44.32 16.74
C ASP A 69 78.79 44.44 15.25
N ASP A 70 77.52 44.28 14.87
CA ASP A 70 77.07 44.77 13.57
C ASP A 70 75.65 45.35 13.61
N GLU A 71 75.64 46.59 13.13
CA GLU A 71 74.58 47.53 12.80
C GLU A 71 73.29 46.89 12.25
N PRO A 72 72.09 47.39 12.62
CA PRO A 72 70.84 46.88 12.05
C PRO A 72 70.74 47.31 10.59
N THR A 73 71.29 46.48 9.70
CA THR A 73 71.16 46.64 8.26
C THR A 73 69.69 46.44 7.91
N GLN A 74 69.02 47.53 7.53
CA GLN A 74 67.68 47.44 6.94
C GLN A 74 67.75 46.48 5.75
N PRO A 75 66.87 45.46 5.68
CA PRO A 75 66.87 44.52 4.57
C PRO A 75 66.64 45.27 3.26
N ASP A 76 67.47 44.96 2.25
CA ASP A 76 67.41 45.60 0.94
C ASP A 76 65.98 45.43 0.37
N PRO A 77 65.28 46.53 -0.01
CA PRO A 77 63.93 46.47 -0.57
C PRO A 77 63.81 45.53 -1.77
N LEU A 78 64.91 45.34 -2.51
CA LEU A 78 64.99 44.49 -3.69
C LEU A 78 64.96 42.99 -3.36
N GLU A 79 65.61 42.59 -2.28
CA GLU A 79 65.63 41.19 -1.81
C GLU A 79 64.26 40.78 -1.25
N THR A 80 63.63 41.69 -0.51
CA THR A 80 62.25 41.52 -0.03
C THR A 80 61.24 41.45 -1.18
N ALA A 81 61.45 42.20 -2.27
CA ALA A 81 60.58 42.17 -3.45
C ALA A 81 60.71 40.85 -4.21
N LEU A 82 61.93 40.32 -4.38
CA LEU A 82 62.18 39.04 -5.04
C LEU A 82 61.55 37.86 -4.29
N GLU A 83 61.64 37.86 -2.96
CA GLU A 83 61.03 36.80 -2.15
C GLU A 83 59.49 36.81 -2.25
N ARG A 84 58.88 38.01 -2.33
CA ARG A 84 57.42 38.15 -2.54
C ARG A 84 56.98 37.69 -3.92
N ILE A 85 57.81 37.90 -4.95
CA ILE A 85 57.55 37.40 -6.31
C ILE A 85 57.59 35.86 -6.31
N GLY A 86 58.58 35.24 -5.67
CA GLY A 86 58.65 33.77 -5.55
C GLY A 86 57.41 33.16 -4.87
N ARG A 87 56.94 33.75 -3.77
CA ARG A 87 55.70 33.29 -3.11
C ARG A 87 54.44 33.49 -3.97
N LEU A 88 54.40 34.54 -4.79
CA LEU A 88 53.29 34.79 -5.72
C LEU A 88 53.28 33.76 -6.86
N GLU A 89 54.44 33.35 -7.36
CA GLU A 89 54.55 32.30 -8.38
C GLU A 89 54.11 30.94 -7.84
N GLU A 90 54.53 30.58 -6.62
CA GLU A 90 54.09 29.35 -5.95
C GLU A 90 52.58 29.37 -5.66
N ALA A 91 52.04 30.50 -5.19
CA ALA A 91 50.61 30.67 -4.99
C ALA A 91 49.81 30.57 -6.31
N MET A 92 50.33 31.12 -7.41
CA MET A 92 49.72 30.98 -8.73
C MET A 92 49.75 29.53 -9.25
N ALA A 93 50.86 28.81 -9.02
CA ALA A 93 50.95 27.40 -9.39
C ALA A 93 49.91 26.56 -8.64
N LYS A 94 49.76 26.78 -7.33
CA LYS A 94 48.75 26.12 -6.50
C LYS A 94 47.32 26.46 -6.92
N VAL A 95 47.03 27.74 -7.17
CA VAL A 95 45.70 28.16 -7.66
C VAL A 95 45.38 27.54 -9.02
N SER A 96 46.38 27.39 -9.89
CA SER A 96 46.21 26.73 -11.18
C SER A 96 45.85 25.24 -11.01
N GLU A 97 46.53 24.54 -10.10
CA GLU A 97 46.25 23.14 -9.77
C GLU A 97 44.85 22.99 -9.16
N ASP A 98 44.50 23.81 -8.17
CA ASP A 98 43.18 23.81 -7.54
C ASP A 98 42.07 24.09 -8.57
N THR A 99 42.30 25.01 -9.52
CA THR A 99 41.34 25.34 -10.59
C THR A 99 41.15 24.16 -11.55
N GLN A 100 42.21 23.40 -11.84
CA GLN A 100 42.11 22.17 -12.64
C GLN A 100 41.36 21.08 -11.88
N GLY A 101 41.65 20.89 -10.59
CA GLY A 101 40.94 19.94 -9.73
C GLY A 101 39.44 20.25 -9.64
N ILE A 102 39.07 21.52 -9.44
CA ILE A 102 37.67 21.96 -9.42
C ILE A 102 36.98 21.69 -10.76
N SER A 103 37.67 21.91 -11.88
CA SER A 103 37.13 21.65 -13.22
C SER A 103 36.82 20.16 -13.41
N GLU A 104 37.69 19.27 -12.92
CA GLU A 104 37.51 17.83 -12.99
C GLU A 104 36.38 17.35 -12.08
N ASP A 105 36.33 17.84 -10.83
CA ASP A 105 35.22 17.58 -9.89
C ASP A 105 33.87 18.04 -10.48
N MET A 106 33.84 19.19 -11.14
CA MET A 106 32.63 19.72 -11.77
C MET A 106 32.18 18.84 -12.94
N LYS A 107 33.11 18.27 -13.71
CA LYS A 107 32.80 17.31 -14.77
C LYS A 107 32.18 16.03 -14.20
N ASP A 108 32.69 15.53 -13.07
CA ASP A 108 32.16 14.37 -12.39
C ASP A 108 30.76 14.60 -11.82
N VAL A 109 30.52 15.77 -11.21
CA VAL A 109 29.20 16.16 -10.71
C VAL A 109 28.19 16.26 -11.85
N VAL A 110 28.56 16.89 -12.97
CA VAL A 110 27.70 16.98 -14.17
C VAL A 110 27.41 15.60 -14.74
N GLY A 111 28.41 14.70 -14.78
CA GLY A 111 28.22 13.31 -15.19
C GLY A 111 27.23 12.56 -14.30
N ALA A 112 27.39 12.67 -12.98
CA ALA A 112 26.49 12.04 -12.02
C ALA A 112 25.05 12.58 -12.11
N LEU A 113 24.90 13.90 -12.28
CA LEU A 113 23.60 14.54 -12.48
C LEU A 113 22.92 14.04 -13.76
N ARG A 114 23.66 13.91 -14.86
CA ARG A 114 23.12 13.41 -16.13
C ARG A 114 22.55 11.99 -15.98
N ILE A 115 23.31 11.09 -15.36
CA ILE A 115 22.84 9.71 -15.09
C ILE A 115 21.57 9.72 -14.23
N SER A 116 21.51 10.60 -13.23
CA SER A 116 20.33 10.73 -12.39
C SER A 116 19.12 11.26 -13.16
N ILE A 117 19.30 12.22 -14.06
CA ILE A 117 18.23 12.77 -14.91
C ILE A 117 17.70 11.69 -15.85
N ASP A 118 18.58 10.97 -16.55
CA ASP A 118 18.19 9.88 -17.45
C ASP A 118 17.40 8.78 -16.72
N GLY A 119 17.81 8.48 -15.48
CA GLY A 119 17.09 7.56 -14.60
C GLY A 119 15.71 8.05 -14.18
N LEU A 120 15.54 9.36 -13.92
CA LEU A 120 14.24 9.95 -13.61
C LEU A 120 13.31 9.95 -14.83
N ILE A 121 13.83 10.24 -16.03
CA ILE A 121 13.07 10.18 -17.29
C ILE A 121 12.52 8.76 -17.49
N SER A 122 13.36 7.74 -17.34
CA SER A 122 12.93 6.34 -17.48
C SER A 122 11.84 5.93 -16.48
N ARG A 123 11.88 6.48 -15.26
CA ARG A 123 10.84 6.24 -14.25
C ARG A 123 9.54 6.96 -14.58
N LEU A 124 9.61 8.17 -15.15
CA LEU A 124 8.43 8.89 -15.63
C LEU A 124 7.76 8.13 -16.78
N ASP A 125 8.54 7.63 -17.75
CA ASP A 125 8.01 6.81 -18.84
C ASP A 125 7.31 5.54 -18.33
N GLN A 126 7.85 4.91 -17.28
CA GLN A 126 7.19 3.76 -16.63
C GLN A 126 5.88 4.14 -15.94
N VAL A 127 5.84 5.30 -15.28
CA VAL A 127 4.61 5.80 -14.64
C VAL A 127 3.56 6.14 -15.68
N ASP A 128 3.93 6.79 -16.78
CA ASP A 128 3.01 7.11 -17.88
C ASP A 128 2.44 5.84 -18.52
N GLY A 129 3.29 4.82 -18.74
CA GLY A 129 2.85 3.51 -19.23
C GLY A 129 1.89 2.81 -18.25
N ALA A 130 2.20 2.80 -16.96
CA ALA A 130 1.34 2.23 -15.94
C ALA A 130 0.01 2.99 -15.82
N MET A 131 0.02 4.32 -15.97
CA MET A 131 -1.17 5.14 -15.93
C MET A 131 -2.08 4.89 -17.14
N ALA A 132 -1.51 4.66 -18.32
CA ALA A 132 -2.27 4.24 -19.51
C ALA A 132 -2.93 2.86 -19.31
N ASP A 133 -2.22 1.91 -18.71
CA ASP A 133 -2.75 0.57 -18.43
C ASP A 133 -3.86 0.60 -17.36
N ILE A 134 -3.69 1.42 -16.31
CA ILE A 134 -4.73 1.72 -15.33
C ILE A 134 -5.94 2.37 -16.01
N HIS A 135 -5.74 3.28 -16.96
CA HIS A 135 -6.84 3.90 -17.69
C HIS A 135 -7.64 2.89 -18.52
N LEU A 136 -6.97 1.91 -19.15
CA LEU A 136 -7.62 0.84 -19.90
C LEU A 136 -8.38 -0.15 -18.99
N THR A 137 -7.88 -0.41 -17.78
CA THR A 137 -8.52 -1.34 -16.83
C THR A 137 -9.62 -0.67 -15.99
N VAL A 138 -9.47 0.61 -15.66
CA VAL A 138 -10.43 1.38 -14.83
C VAL A 138 -11.47 2.14 -15.65
N GLY A 139 -11.13 2.57 -16.88
CA GLY A 139 -12.07 3.20 -17.82
C GLY A 139 -13.37 2.42 -18.09
N PRO A 140 -13.38 1.06 -18.16
CA PRO A 140 -14.59 0.28 -18.38
C PRO A 140 -15.35 -0.13 -17.10
N LEU A 141 -14.76 0.01 -15.91
CA LEU A 141 -15.45 -0.25 -14.63
C LEU A 141 -16.76 0.54 -14.41
N PRO A 142 -16.92 1.83 -14.82
CA PRO A 142 -18.15 2.57 -14.57
C PRO A 142 -19.37 2.04 -15.34
N GLN A 143 -19.19 1.40 -16.51
CA GLN A 143 -20.31 0.82 -17.27
C GLN A 143 -20.78 -0.49 -16.63
N ASN A 144 -19.86 -1.39 -16.31
CA ASN A 144 -20.19 -2.67 -15.66
C ASN A 144 -20.89 -2.48 -14.31
N VAL A 145 -20.52 -1.44 -13.55
CA VAL A 145 -21.16 -1.10 -12.28
C VAL A 145 -22.56 -0.51 -12.49
N GLN A 146 -22.77 0.32 -13.53
CA GLN A 146 -24.10 0.83 -13.87
C GLN A 146 -25.03 -0.29 -14.32
N ASP A 147 -24.57 -1.17 -15.20
CA ASP A 147 -25.33 -2.31 -15.71
C ASP A 147 -25.68 -3.30 -14.58
N ALA A 148 -24.76 -3.52 -13.64
CA ALA A 148 -25.02 -4.32 -12.44
C ALA A 148 -26.08 -3.67 -11.54
N THR A 149 -26.05 -2.34 -11.38
CA THR A 149 -27.02 -1.60 -10.56
C THR A 149 -28.43 -1.72 -11.14
N VAL A 150 -28.58 -1.54 -12.45
CA VAL A 150 -29.86 -1.72 -13.17
C VAL A 150 -30.38 -3.15 -13.03
N SER A 151 -29.49 -4.14 -13.19
CA SER A 151 -29.84 -5.56 -13.05
C SER A 151 -30.31 -5.91 -11.62
N ILE A 152 -29.68 -5.33 -10.59
CA ILE A 152 -30.07 -5.53 -9.19
C ILE A 152 -31.46 -4.93 -8.92
N GLU A 153 -31.74 -3.74 -9.45
CA GLU A 153 -33.05 -3.10 -9.31
C GLU A 153 -34.16 -3.93 -9.98
N GLU A 154 -33.90 -4.45 -11.18
CA GLU A 154 -34.83 -5.33 -11.88
C GLU A 154 -35.12 -6.62 -11.08
N VAL A 155 -34.07 -7.28 -10.59
CA VAL A 155 -34.22 -8.49 -9.76
C VAL A 155 -35.01 -8.19 -8.49
N SER A 156 -34.75 -7.06 -7.84
CA SER A 156 -35.49 -6.62 -6.64
C SER A 156 -36.99 -6.47 -6.94
N ASN A 157 -37.33 -5.79 -8.03
CA ASN A 157 -38.72 -5.60 -8.44
C ASN A 157 -39.41 -6.95 -8.75
N ARG A 158 -38.72 -7.87 -9.42
CA ARG A 158 -39.23 -9.22 -9.67
C ARG A 158 -39.44 -10.01 -8.38
N LEU A 159 -38.50 -9.96 -7.45
CA LEU A 159 -38.64 -10.62 -6.14
C LEU A 159 -39.81 -10.06 -5.34
N GLN A 160 -40.04 -8.75 -5.40
CA GLN A 160 -41.17 -8.11 -4.72
C GLN A 160 -42.51 -8.54 -5.34
N ALA A 161 -42.59 -8.62 -6.67
CA ALA A 161 -43.77 -9.13 -7.36
C ALA A 161 -44.05 -10.60 -6.99
N ILE A 162 -43.05 -11.47 -7.04
CA ILE A 162 -43.15 -12.88 -6.66
C ILE A 162 -43.60 -13.01 -5.19
N SER A 163 -43.00 -12.23 -4.29
CA SER A 163 -43.40 -12.22 -2.87
C SER A 163 -44.85 -11.80 -2.69
N SER A 164 -45.31 -10.78 -3.43
CA SER A 164 -46.71 -10.33 -3.39
C SER A 164 -47.67 -11.40 -3.93
N ASP A 165 -47.29 -12.12 -4.99
CA ASP A 165 -48.12 -13.16 -5.57
C ASP A 165 -48.18 -14.41 -4.69
N LEU A 166 -47.07 -14.78 -4.06
CA LEU A 166 -47.04 -15.82 -3.05
C LEU A 166 -47.96 -15.48 -1.87
N GLN A 167 -47.94 -14.23 -1.39
CA GLN A 167 -48.85 -13.77 -0.33
C GLN A 167 -50.34 -13.89 -0.69
N ARG A 168 -50.69 -13.84 -1.97
CA ARG A 168 -52.06 -14.03 -2.47
C ARG A 168 -52.44 -15.50 -2.66
N THR A 169 -51.51 -16.43 -2.49
CA THR A 169 -51.77 -17.86 -2.65
C THR A 169 -52.42 -18.44 -1.40
N LEU A 170 -53.46 -19.26 -1.58
CA LEU A 170 -54.14 -19.95 -0.49
C LEU A 170 -53.16 -20.88 0.24
N GLY A 171 -53.08 -20.74 1.56
CA GLY A 171 -52.12 -21.48 2.39
C GLY A 171 -50.74 -20.82 2.50
N TYR A 172 -50.54 -19.62 1.96
CA TYR A 172 -49.29 -18.88 2.19
C TYR A 172 -49.05 -18.66 3.69
N ALA A 173 -47.85 -19.01 4.15
CA ALA A 173 -47.43 -18.94 5.55
C ALA A 173 -48.32 -19.71 6.55
N ILE A 174 -49.22 -20.59 6.09
CA ILE A 174 -50.13 -21.31 6.99
C ILE A 174 -49.37 -22.20 7.98
N GLN A 175 -48.25 -22.79 7.57
CA GLN A 175 -47.33 -23.50 8.46
C GLN A 175 -46.82 -22.63 9.62
N LYS A 176 -46.67 -21.31 9.43
CA LYS A 176 -46.18 -20.41 10.49
C LYS A 176 -47.29 -19.86 11.36
N MET A 177 -48.50 -19.76 10.83
CA MET A 177 -49.65 -19.13 11.50
C MET A 177 -50.60 -20.14 12.14
N PHE A 178 -50.60 -21.39 11.69
CA PHE A 178 -51.53 -22.40 12.15
C PHE A 178 -51.12 -22.94 13.53
N LYS A 179 -52.08 -22.89 14.46
CA LYS A 179 -52.00 -23.51 15.77
C LYS A 179 -53.30 -24.27 16.05
N CYS A 180 -53.21 -25.55 16.38
CA CYS A 180 -54.37 -26.36 16.73
C CYS A 180 -54.92 -25.90 18.09
N GLN A 181 -56.22 -25.57 18.16
CA GLN A 181 -56.85 -25.13 19.41
C GLN A 181 -57.02 -26.27 20.42
N SER A 182 -57.14 -27.52 19.95
CA SER A 182 -57.38 -28.68 20.83
C SER A 182 -56.12 -29.22 21.48
N CYS A 183 -55.02 -29.35 20.72
CA CYS A 183 -53.76 -29.94 21.21
C CYS A 183 -52.59 -28.95 21.28
N GLY A 184 -52.76 -27.73 20.78
CA GLY A 184 -51.72 -26.69 20.82
C GLY A 184 -50.60 -26.86 19.79
N SER A 185 -50.64 -27.89 18.93
CA SER A 185 -49.62 -28.13 17.90
C SER A 185 -49.50 -26.95 16.94
N GLN A 186 -48.26 -26.64 16.52
CA GLN A 186 -47.95 -25.53 15.63
C GLN A 186 -47.29 -26.04 14.35
N GLY A 187 -47.66 -25.46 13.22
CA GLY A 187 -47.07 -25.77 11.91
C GLY A 187 -47.29 -27.17 11.36
N LEU A 188 -48.12 -27.98 12.03
CA LEU A 188 -48.66 -29.23 11.52
C LEU A 188 -50.04 -28.95 10.93
N VAL A 189 -50.11 -28.82 9.61
CA VAL A 189 -51.37 -28.53 8.92
C VAL A 189 -51.44 -29.28 7.60
N ALA A 190 -52.61 -29.82 7.31
CA ALA A 190 -52.91 -30.48 6.06
C ALA A 190 -54.19 -29.89 5.46
N SER A 191 -54.15 -29.66 4.15
CA SER A 191 -55.24 -29.23 3.32
C SER A 191 -55.71 -30.41 2.48
N GLN A 192 -57.01 -30.70 2.55
CA GLN A 192 -57.66 -31.63 1.65
C GLN A 192 -58.05 -30.88 0.36
N ILE A 193 -57.66 -31.43 -0.79
CA ILE A 193 -57.99 -30.89 -2.10
C ILE A 193 -58.90 -31.90 -2.79
N LEU A 194 -60.16 -31.50 -3.01
CA LEU A 194 -61.17 -32.27 -3.71
C LEU A 194 -61.35 -31.71 -5.13
N CYS A 195 -61.18 -32.57 -6.14
CA CYS A 195 -61.51 -32.19 -7.51
C CYS A 195 -63.03 -32.14 -7.69
N SER A 196 -63.57 -30.94 -7.89
CA SER A 196 -65.02 -30.74 -8.10
C SER A 196 -65.59 -31.42 -9.34
N LYS A 197 -64.73 -31.82 -10.29
CA LYS A 197 -65.14 -32.47 -11.55
C LYS A 197 -65.18 -34.00 -11.46
N CYS A 198 -64.14 -34.63 -10.91
CA CYS A 198 -64.04 -36.10 -10.86
C CYS A 198 -64.21 -36.69 -9.46
N GLY A 199 -64.31 -35.85 -8.42
CA GLY A 199 -64.44 -36.28 -7.03
C GLY A 199 -63.17 -36.87 -6.41
N ASN A 200 -62.05 -36.88 -7.14
CA ASN A 200 -60.80 -37.40 -6.60
C ASN A 200 -60.26 -36.50 -5.48
N GLU A 201 -59.81 -37.11 -4.40
CA GLU A 201 -59.28 -36.43 -3.22
C GLU A 201 -57.76 -36.58 -3.14
N SER A 202 -57.10 -35.52 -2.68
CA SER A 202 -55.67 -35.52 -2.40
C SER A 202 -55.36 -34.68 -1.16
N TRP A 203 -54.25 -34.96 -0.51
CA TRP A 203 -53.83 -34.30 0.73
C TRP A 203 -52.49 -33.61 0.54
N TRP A 204 -52.43 -32.33 0.90
CA TRP A 204 -51.20 -31.52 0.84
C TRP A 204 -50.96 -30.93 2.23
N GLY A 205 -49.76 -31.09 2.79
CA GLY A 205 -49.53 -30.61 4.14
C GLY A 205 -48.10 -30.79 4.64
N TRP A 206 -47.89 -30.24 5.83
CA TRP A 206 -46.67 -30.40 6.62
C TRP A 206 -46.95 -31.40 7.73
N TRP A 207 -46.30 -32.56 7.63
CA TRP A 207 -46.47 -33.69 8.55
C TRP A 207 -45.31 -33.75 9.56
N PRO A 208 -45.50 -34.40 10.72
CA PRO A 208 -44.41 -34.70 11.63
C PRO A 208 -43.29 -35.46 10.91
N ARG A 209 -42.03 -35.20 11.28
CA ARG A 209 -40.92 -36.01 10.77
C ARG A 209 -40.92 -37.34 11.52
N ASN A 210 -40.34 -38.37 10.91
CA ASN A 210 -40.37 -39.75 11.41
C ASN A 210 -39.80 -39.95 12.83
N GLU A 211 -39.09 -38.97 13.42
CA GLU A 211 -38.64 -39.01 14.81
C GLU A 211 -39.79 -38.88 15.83
N ASP A 212 -40.96 -38.39 15.42
CA ASP A 212 -42.17 -38.31 16.25
C ASP A 212 -43.06 -39.57 16.15
N ARG A 213 -42.68 -40.54 15.30
CA ARG A 213 -43.34 -41.84 15.11
C ARG A 213 -42.72 -42.92 16.01
N VAL A 214 -42.52 -42.61 17.29
CA VAL A 214 -42.17 -43.65 18.26
C VAL A 214 -43.46 -44.37 18.67
N GLU A 215 -43.51 -45.64 18.24
CA GLU A 215 -44.33 -46.73 18.79
C GLU A 215 -45.85 -46.63 18.55
N ASN A 216 -46.31 -47.19 17.43
CA ASN A 216 -47.48 -48.09 17.37
C ASN A 216 -47.70 -48.55 15.91
N GLU A 217 -46.69 -49.17 15.29
CA GLU A 217 -46.94 -50.04 14.14
C GLU A 217 -46.66 -51.46 14.61
N VAL A 218 -47.74 -52.10 15.06
CA VAL A 218 -47.83 -53.53 15.30
C VAL A 218 -47.49 -54.23 13.98
N GLU A 219 -46.52 -55.12 14.07
CA GLU A 219 -46.06 -56.05 13.04
C GLU A 219 -47.25 -56.65 12.27
N SER A 220 -47.25 -56.53 10.95
CA SER A 220 -47.86 -57.52 10.09
C SER A 220 -46.87 -57.90 9.00
N GLU A 221 -46.18 -59.00 9.25
CA GLU A 221 -45.34 -59.72 8.29
C GLU A 221 -46.12 -60.11 7.02
N GLY A 222 -45.37 -60.22 5.91
CA GLY A 222 -45.77 -60.91 4.68
C GLY A 222 -45.73 -59.99 3.47
N THR A 223 -45.04 -60.25 2.37
CA THR A 223 -44.31 -61.41 1.83
C THR A 223 -43.48 -60.89 0.63
N PRO A 224 -42.39 -61.55 0.20
CA PRO A 224 -41.60 -61.12 -0.95
C PRO A 224 -42.30 -61.51 -2.25
N VAL A 225 -42.41 -60.61 -3.22
CA VAL A 225 -42.80 -60.96 -4.59
C VAL A 225 -41.72 -60.47 -5.57
N GLU A 226 -41.16 -61.50 -6.17
CA GLU A 226 -40.21 -61.67 -7.27
C GLU A 226 -40.10 -60.56 -8.33
N GLU A 227 -38.85 -60.41 -8.78
CA GLU A 227 -38.45 -59.89 -10.08
C GLU A 227 -39.25 -60.53 -11.21
N ILE A 228 -39.79 -59.72 -12.12
CA ILE A 228 -40.02 -60.16 -13.49
C ILE A 228 -39.54 -59.05 -14.43
N GLY A 229 -38.46 -59.35 -15.13
CA GLY A 229 -38.03 -58.59 -16.31
C GLY A 229 -38.94 -58.85 -17.51
N GLY A 230 -39.02 -57.85 -18.37
CA GLY A 230 -39.68 -57.87 -19.68
C GLY A 230 -39.46 -56.54 -20.37
#